data_AF-A0A2L2YW35-F1
#
_entry.id   AF-A0A2L2YW35-F1
#
_cell.length_a   1.000
_cell.length_b   1.000
_cell.length_c   1.000
_cell.angle_alpha   90.00
_cell.angle_beta   90.00
_cell.angle_gamma   90.00
#
_symmetry.space_group_name_H-M   'P 1'
#
loop_
_entity.id
_entity.type
_entity.pdbx_description
1 polymer ?
#
loop_
_entity_poly.entity_id
_entity_poly.type
_entity_poly.pdbx_seq_one_letter_code
_entity_poly.pdbx_strand_id
1 'polypeptide(L)'
;KKSKTSIPSRNLVVKWCSLYKWLEVEWINNLPSFKCNLCVSAKKFNILSSSTGCLISKIDVLKKHELSIDHKHVVENKALMESNAWGKSVAKSISSTNESVISAMKIVYMQAKEYWLLESLVQ
;
A
#
# COMPACT_ATOMS: atom_id res chain seq x y z
N LYS A 1 30.04 31.30 -13.76
CA LYS A 1 28.66 31.33 -14.33
C LYS A 1 27.70 30.76 -13.29
N LYS A 2 26.95 31.59 -12.55
CA LYS A 2 25.93 31.10 -11.59
C LYS A 2 24.76 30.52 -12.39
N SER A 3 24.56 29.20 -12.35
CA SER A 3 23.38 28.57 -12.94
C SER A 3 22.15 29.03 -12.14
N LYS A 4 21.27 29.83 -12.75
CA LYS A 4 19.96 30.10 -12.18
C LYS A 4 19.19 28.78 -12.11
N THR A 5 19.01 28.23 -10.92
CA THR A 5 18.09 27.13 -10.66
C THR A 5 16.67 27.67 -10.85
N SER A 6 16.06 27.42 -12.01
CA SER A 6 14.68 27.81 -12.27
C SER A 6 13.74 26.83 -11.56
N ILE A 7 12.91 27.34 -10.67
CA ILE A 7 11.83 26.57 -10.03
C ILE A 7 10.91 26.02 -11.15
N PRO A 8 10.61 24.71 -11.17
CA PRO A 8 9.72 24.13 -12.17
C PRO A 8 8.33 24.75 -12.01
N SER A 9 7.71 25.11 -13.12
CA SER A 9 6.36 25.67 -13.09
C SER A 9 5.38 24.65 -12.51
N ARG A 10 4.34 25.13 -11.82
CA ARG A 10 3.29 24.28 -11.23
C ARG A 10 2.69 23.29 -12.24
N ASN A 11 2.55 23.70 -13.50
CA ASN A 11 2.07 22.85 -14.59
C ASN A 11 3.00 21.67 -14.89
N LEU A 12 4.32 21.85 -14.78
CA LEU A 12 5.30 20.80 -14.97
C LEU A 12 5.21 19.76 -13.84
N VAL A 13 5.08 20.21 -12.60
CA VAL A 13 4.90 19.35 -11.42
C VAL A 13 3.66 18.47 -11.58
N VAL A 14 2.53 19.07 -11.95
CA VAL A 14 1.27 18.34 -12.20
C VAL A 14 1.43 17.32 -13.32
N LYS A 15 2.11 17.68 -14.42
CA LYS A 15 2.38 16.77 -15.53
C LYS A 15 3.21 15.56 -15.09
N TRP A 16 4.25 15.79 -14.28
CA TRP A 16 5.11 14.69 -13.80
C TRP A 16 4.38 13.77 -12.82
N CYS A 17 3.65 14.30 -11.85
CA CYS A 17 2.83 13.48 -10.96
C CYS A 17 1.74 12.70 -11.71
N SER A 18 1.27 13.22 -12.85
CA SER A 18 0.33 12.49 -13.71
C SER A 18 0.99 11.30 -14.42
N LEU A 19 2.22 11.48 -14.90
CA LEU A 19 3.00 10.45 -15.60
C LEU A 19 3.57 9.39 -14.65
N TYR A 20 4.07 9.81 -13.49
CA TYR A 20 4.76 8.95 -12.53
C TYR A 20 3.92 8.83 -11.26
N LYS A 21 3.06 7.81 -11.18
CA LYS A 21 2.12 7.62 -10.04
C LYS A 21 2.80 7.38 -8.69
N TRP A 22 4.06 6.96 -8.70
CA TRP A 22 4.89 6.77 -7.52
C TRP A 22 5.56 8.08 -7.04
N LEU A 23 5.44 9.17 -7.80
CA LEU A 23 6.08 10.45 -7.52
C LEU A 23 5.20 11.30 -6.60
N GLU A 24 5.72 11.59 -5.42
CA GLU A 24 5.14 12.56 -4.47
C GLU A 24 5.95 13.85 -4.45
N VAL A 25 5.23 14.95 -4.18
CA VAL A 25 5.79 16.28 -4.09
C VAL A 25 5.59 16.80 -2.69
N GLU A 26 6.68 17.24 -2.07
CA GLU A 26 6.71 17.85 -0.76
C GLU A 26 7.28 19.26 -0.91
N TRP A 27 6.63 20.25 -0.29
CA TRP A 27 7.07 21.64 -0.41
C TRP A 27 7.94 22.01 0.79
N ILE A 28 9.25 22.14 0.57
CA ILE A 28 10.23 22.49 1.62
C ILE A 28 10.73 23.90 1.31
N ASN A 29 10.56 24.85 2.24
CA ASN A 29 10.96 26.25 2.05
C ASN A 29 10.39 26.88 0.75
N ASN A 30 9.12 26.62 0.44
CA ASN A 30 8.44 27.03 -0.80
C ASN A 30 9.03 26.45 -2.10
N LEU A 31 9.85 25.40 -1.99
CA LEU A 31 10.44 24.70 -3.14
C LEU A 31 9.85 23.29 -3.27
N PRO A 32 9.49 22.86 -4.49
CA PRO A 32 9.02 21.50 -4.70
C PRO A 32 10.20 20.53 -4.58
N SER A 33 10.09 19.63 -3.61
CA SER A 33 10.95 18.48 -3.40
C SER A 33 10.22 17.23 -3.87
N PHE A 34 10.89 16.40 -4.65
CA PHE A 34 10.30 15.20 -5.23
C PHE A 34 10.76 13.96 -4.47
N LYS A 35 9.86 13.01 -4.24
CA LYS A 35 10.19 11.72 -3.63
C LYS A 35 9.42 10.59 -4.28
N CYS A 36 10.00 9.39 -4.25
CA CYS A 36 9.29 8.17 -4.62
C CYS A 36 8.66 7.56 -3.37
N ASN A 37 7.34 7.52 -3.29
CA ASN A 37 6.66 7.02 -2.11
C ASN A 37 6.89 5.52 -1.88
N LEU A 38 6.96 4.74 -2.96
CA LEU A 38 7.23 3.31 -2.90
C LEU A 38 8.60 3.03 -2.28
N CYS A 39 9.65 3.69 -2.78
CA CYS A 39 11.01 3.49 -2.29
C CYS A 39 11.19 4.00 -0.85
N VAL A 40 10.54 5.11 -0.50
CA VAL A 40 10.54 5.65 0.88
C VAL A 40 9.87 4.66 1.83
N SER A 41 8.70 4.14 1.51
CA SER A 41 8.01 3.13 2.33
C SER A 41 8.82 1.84 2.47
N ALA A 42 9.56 1.44 1.45
CA ALA A 42 10.44 0.28 1.47
C ALA A 42 11.80 0.53 2.16
N LYS A 43 12.03 1.72 2.73
CA LYS A 43 13.32 2.15 3.31
C LYS A 43 14.51 1.97 2.35
N LYS A 44 14.27 2.13 1.05
CA LYS A 44 15.29 2.03 -0.01
C LYS A 44 15.83 3.41 -0.37
N PHE A 45 17.03 3.43 -0.94
CA PHE A 45 17.68 4.67 -1.38
C PHE A 45 16.78 5.39 -2.39
N ASN A 46 16.48 6.65 -2.10
CA ASN A 46 15.69 7.50 -2.98
C ASN A 46 16.61 8.59 -3.53
N ILE A 47 17.00 8.43 -4.80
CA ILE A 47 17.87 9.39 -5.49
C ILE A 47 17.23 10.79 -5.64
N LEU A 48 15.92 10.90 -5.42
CA LEU A 48 15.19 12.16 -5.47
C LEU A 48 15.22 12.91 -4.14
N SER A 49 15.47 12.22 -3.01
CA SER A 49 15.48 12.82 -1.67
C SER A 49 16.85 13.38 -1.27
N SER A 50 17.55 14.09 -2.17
CA SER A 50 18.79 14.76 -1.76
C SER A 50 18.44 15.90 -0.79
N SER A 51 19.19 15.96 0.32
CA SER A 51 19.10 16.99 1.37
C SER A 51 19.37 18.43 0.87
N THR A 52 19.74 18.56 -0.41
CA THR A 52 19.95 19.84 -1.11
C THR A 52 18.76 20.28 -1.95
N GLY A 53 17.60 19.59 -1.86
CA GLY A 53 16.37 20.00 -2.53
C GLY A 53 16.63 20.22 -4.01
N CYS A 54 16.84 19.13 -4.75
CA CYS A 54 17.10 19.22 -6.18
C CYS A 54 15.89 19.85 -6.87
N LEU A 55 15.97 21.17 -7.04
CA LEU A 55 14.97 22.07 -7.61
C LEU A 55 14.53 21.66 -9.01
N ILE A 56 15.28 20.77 -9.67
CA ILE A 56 14.98 20.29 -11.00
C ILE A 56 15.31 18.79 -10.99
N SER A 57 14.33 17.95 -10.63
CA SER A 57 14.37 16.54 -11.03
C SER A 57 14.21 16.52 -12.55
N LYS A 58 15.31 16.75 -13.28
CA LYS A 58 15.34 16.63 -14.76
C LYS A 58 14.61 15.34 -15.10
N ILE A 59 13.76 15.35 -16.13
CA ILE A 59 12.97 14.18 -16.52
C ILE A 59 13.84 12.92 -16.67
N ASP A 60 15.11 13.08 -17.05
CA ASP A 60 16.11 12.01 -17.12
C ASP A 60 16.39 11.35 -15.76
N VAL A 61 16.36 12.10 -14.66
CA VAL A 61 16.51 11.56 -13.29
C VAL A 61 15.28 10.75 -12.90
N LEU A 62 14.07 11.23 -13.22
CA LEU A 62 12.84 10.48 -12.98
C LEU A 62 12.83 9.16 -13.78
N LYS A 63 13.19 9.22 -15.08
CA LYS A 63 13.36 8.04 -15.93
C LYS A 63 14.42 7.09 -15.42
N LYS A 64 15.59 7.60 -14.99
CA LYS A 64 16.66 6.77 -14.42
C LYS A 64 16.21 6.09 -13.13
N HIS A 65 15.46 6.79 -12.28
CA HIS A 65 14.89 6.21 -11.07
C HIS A 65 13.91 5.10 -11.41
N GLU A 66 12.96 5.34 -12.31
CA GLU A 66 11.97 4.34 -12.77
C GLU A 66 12.64 3.08 -13.34
N LEU A 67 13.73 3.27 -14.10
CA LEU A 67 14.49 2.18 -14.70
C LEU A 67 15.47 1.48 -13.73
N SER A 68 15.68 2.04 -12.53
CA SER A 68 16.60 1.48 -11.54
C SER A 68 16.11 0.12 -11.02
N ILE A 69 17.06 -0.78 -10.75
CA ILE A 69 16.78 -2.12 -10.23
C ILE A 69 16.05 -2.03 -8.88
N ASP A 70 16.48 -1.11 -8.01
CA ASP A 70 15.85 -0.90 -6.70
C ASP A 70 14.38 -0.49 -6.84
N HIS A 71 14.06 0.41 -7.76
CA HIS A 71 12.68 0.83 -8.00
C HIS A 71 11.83 -0.33 -8.52
N LYS A 72 12.32 -1.07 -9.53
CA LYS A 72 11.62 -2.23 -10.10
C LYS A 72 11.34 -3.29 -9.03
N HIS A 73 12.34 -3.63 -8.23
CA HIS A 73 12.18 -4.59 -7.15
C HIS A 73 11.17 -4.14 -6.10
N VAL A 74 11.13 -2.84 -5.76
CA VAL A 74 10.11 -2.31 -4.83
C VAL A 74 8.71 -2.38 -5.45
N VAL A 75 8.56 -2.07 -6.73
CA VAL A 75 7.28 -2.15 -7.46
C VAL A 75 6.78 -3.60 -7.50
N GLU A 76 7.65 -4.54 -7.87
CA GLU A 76 7.33 -5.97 -7.91
C GLU A 76 6.91 -6.48 -6.52
N ASN A 77 7.66 -6.14 -5.46
CA ASN A 77 7.32 -6.55 -4.10
C ASN A 77 5.99 -5.96 -3.63
N LYS A 78 5.68 -4.72 -4.00
CA LYS A 78 4.39 -4.11 -3.67
C LYS A 78 3.25 -4.85 -4.37
N ALA A 79 3.39 -5.17 -5.66
CA ALA A 79 2.41 -5.94 -6.40
C ALA A 79 2.18 -7.33 -5.77
N LEU A 80 3.25 -8.00 -5.36
CA LEU A 80 3.19 -9.29 -4.65
C LEU A 80 2.54 -9.17 -3.26
N MET A 81 2.80 -8.08 -2.54
CA MET A 81 2.16 -7.83 -1.24
C MET A 81 0.67 -7.55 -1.38
N GLU A 82 0.27 -6.78 -2.40
CA GLU A 82 -1.14 -6.47 -2.69
C GLU A 82 -1.90 -7.73 -3.14
N SER A 83 -1.30 -8.58 -3.97
CA SER A 83 -1.90 -9.87 -4.35
C SER A 83 -2.05 -10.80 -3.13
N ASN A 84 -1.04 -10.85 -2.26
CA ASN A 84 -1.07 -11.67 -1.06
C ASN A 84 -2.03 -11.13 0.01
N ALA A 85 -2.24 -9.81 0.07
CA ALA A 85 -3.19 -9.19 1.00
C ALA A 85 -4.63 -9.58 0.67
N TRP A 86 -4.98 -9.63 -0.63
CA TRP A 86 -6.30 -10.09 -1.06
C TRP A 86 -6.54 -11.55 -0.67
N GLY A 87 -5.56 -12.43 -0.93
CA GLY A 87 -5.64 -13.84 -0.51
C GLY A 87 -5.78 -14.02 1.01
N LYS A 88 -5.03 -13.24 1.81
CA LYS A 88 -5.14 -13.27 3.28
C LYS A 88 -6.50 -12.76 3.78
N SER A 89 -7.05 -11.73 3.14
CA SER A 89 -8.36 -11.18 3.49
C SER A 89 -9.48 -12.19 3.24
N VAL A 90 -9.46 -12.86 2.08
CA VAL A 90 -10.41 -13.93 1.73
C VAL A 90 -10.30 -15.10 2.71
N ALA A 91 -9.09 -15.58 3.00
CA ALA A 91 -8.88 -16.67 3.96
C ALA A 91 -9.42 -16.34 5.36
N LYS A 92 -9.22 -15.09 5.83
CA LYS A 92 -9.74 -14.63 7.12
C LYS A 92 -11.28 -14.60 7.14
N SER A 93 -11.91 -14.18 6.04
CA SER A 93 -13.37 -14.15 5.92
C SER A 93 -13.96 -15.56 5.94
N ILE A 94 -13.34 -16.52 5.25
CA ILE A 94 -13.76 -17.93 5.28
C ILE A 94 -13.62 -18.51 6.70
N SER A 95 -12.50 -18.27 7.38
CA SER A 95 -12.27 -18.74 8.75
C SER A 95 -13.35 -18.21 9.72
N SER A 96 -13.63 -16.92 9.66
CA SER A 96 -14.66 -16.29 10.51
C SER A 96 -16.07 -16.84 10.24
N THR A 97 -16.37 -17.15 8.98
CA THR A 97 -17.64 -17.78 8.59
C THR A 97 -17.74 -19.19 9.15
N ASN A 98 -16.68 -20.00 9.03
CA ASN A 98 -16.63 -21.36 9.56
C ASN A 98 -16.81 -21.40 11.08
N GLU A 99 -16.15 -20.50 11.81
CA GLU A 99 -16.30 -20.38 13.26
C GLU A 99 -17.74 -20.06 13.66
N SER A 100 -18.41 -19.17 12.91
CA SER A 100 -19.80 -18.80 13.14
C SER A 100 -20.75 -19.98 12.90
N VAL A 101 -20.53 -20.75 11.83
CA VAL A 101 -21.32 -21.96 11.53
C VAL A 101 -21.14 -23.03 12.61
N ILE A 102 -19.91 -23.30 13.04
CA ILE A 102 -19.63 -24.27 14.12
C ILE A 102 -20.30 -23.84 15.42
N SER A 103 -20.26 -22.54 15.74
CA SER A 103 -20.93 -22.00 16.92
C SER A 103 -22.46 -22.20 16.85
N ALA A 104 -23.07 -21.90 15.71
CA ALA A 104 -24.50 -22.12 15.50
C ALA A 104 -24.88 -23.60 15.64
N MET A 105 -24.09 -24.51 15.06
CA MET A 105 -24.34 -25.96 15.17
C MET A 105 -24.25 -26.45 16.62
N LYS A 106 -23.29 -25.93 17.41
CA LYS A 106 -23.19 -26.26 18.83
C LYS A 106 -24.42 -25.80 19.62
N ILE A 107 -24.95 -24.62 19.32
CA ILE A 107 -26.17 -24.10 19.96
C ILE A 107 -27.36 -25.01 19.64
N VAL A 108 -27.56 -25.35 18.36
CA VAL A 108 -28.63 -26.26 17.93
C VAL A 108 -28.52 -27.62 18.60
N TYR A 109 -27.31 -28.18 18.69
CA TYR A 109 -27.07 -29.45 19.38
C TYR A 109 -27.44 -29.38 20.86
N MET A 110 -27.05 -28.30 21.56
CA MET A 110 -27.39 -28.13 22.98
C MET A 110 -28.89 -28.00 23.19
N GLN A 111 -29.58 -27.22 22.36
CA GLN A 111 -31.04 -27.08 22.41
C GLN A 111 -31.76 -28.41 22.15
N ALA A 112 -31.31 -29.17 21.14
CA ALA A 112 -31.86 -30.50 20.88
C ALA A 112 -31.65 -31.42 22.08
N LYS A 113 -30.43 -31.46 22.64
CA LYS A 113 -30.12 -32.29 23.81
C LYS A 113 -31.01 -31.96 25.02
N GLU A 114 -31.24 -30.68 25.30
CA GLU A 114 -32.13 -30.24 26.39
C GLU A 114 -33.58 -30.67 26.13
N TYR A 115 -34.05 -30.54 24.89
CA TYR A 115 -35.39 -30.97 24.49
C TYR A 115 -35.60 -32.48 24.68
N TRP A 116 -34.66 -33.32 24.25
CA TRP A 116 -34.72 -34.78 24.45
C TRP A 116 -34.72 -35.16 25.94
N LEU A 117 -33.94 -34.46 26.76
CA LEU A 117 -33.89 -34.66 28.21
C LEU A 117 -35.25 -34.34 28.85
N LEU A 118 -35.88 -33.25 28.44
CA LEU A 118 -37.22 -32.85 28.89
C LEU A 118 -38.29 -33.85 28.45
N GLU A 119 -38.28 -34.33 27.20
CA GLU A 119 -39.23 -35.35 26.73
C GLU A 119 -39.08 -36.67 27.53
N SER A 120 -37.86 -37.08 27.86
CA SER A 120 -37.61 -38.31 28.62
C SER A 120 -38.05 -38.27 30.08
N LEU A 121 -38.26 -37.08 30.65
CA LEU A 121 -38.73 -36.88 32.03
C LEU A 121 -40.27 -36.82 32.14
N VAL A 122 -40.96 -36.70 31.01
CA VAL A 122 -42.43 -36.56 30.94
C VAL A 122 -43.10 -37.91 30.57
N GLN A 123 -42.32 -38.95 30.24
CA GLN A 123 -42.78 -40.33 30.06
C GLN A 123 -42.67 -41.15 31.34
#